data_AF-A0A7X3I1Y9-F1
#
_entry.id   AF-A0A7X3I1Y9-F1
#
_cell.length_a   1.000
_cell.length_b   1.000
_cell.length_c   1.000
_cell.angle_alpha   90.00
_cell.angle_beta   90.00
_cell.angle_gamma   90.00
#
_symmetry.space_group_name_H-M   'P 1'
#
loop_
_entity.id
_entity.type
_entity.pdbx_description
1 polymer ?
#
loop_
_entity_poly.entity_id
_entity_poly.type
_entity_poly.pdbx_seq_one_letter_code
_entity_poly.pdbx_strand_id
1 'polypeptide(L)'
;MDKYGLPPLVSKIHNRDVTWQRIESIDYELLGYFLSCHLIIEYYLDEYLKTKYSELDWGASRQTFAQKISLLSKEHYPDKYNSIPAIKHLNSIRNKLSHNIQFKITEPDLLPLTHYLQKSCEGLEIPKDPKDILDLFTSMVCVWFASGISSTARHNKVTR
;
A
#
# COMPACT_ATOMS: atom_id res chain seq x y z
N MET A 1 -32.03 -10.86 -4.14
CA MET A 1 -31.02 -11.14 -5.17
C MET A 1 -30.20 -9.88 -5.34
N ASP A 2 -28.92 -9.92 -5.00
CA ASP A 2 -28.04 -8.78 -5.26
C ASP A 2 -28.02 -8.48 -6.75
N LYS A 3 -28.31 -7.22 -7.08
CA LYS A 3 -28.55 -6.74 -8.44
C LYS A 3 -27.27 -6.75 -9.30
N TYR A 4 -26.10 -6.94 -8.68
CA TYR A 4 -24.79 -6.87 -9.32
C TYR A 4 -23.89 -8.00 -8.79
N GLY A 5 -23.57 -8.96 -9.66
CA GLY A 5 -22.55 -9.99 -9.41
C GLY A 5 -21.43 -9.87 -10.45
N LEU A 6 -20.22 -10.30 -10.10
CA LEU A 6 -19.11 -10.30 -11.05
C LEU A 6 -19.37 -11.29 -12.19
N PRO A 7 -18.93 -10.96 -13.42
CA PRO A 7 -18.98 -11.89 -14.53
C PRO A 7 -18.10 -13.12 -14.22
N PRO A 8 -18.50 -14.32 -14.68
CA PRO A 8 -17.68 -15.51 -14.51
C PRO A 8 -16.39 -15.43 -15.34
N LEU A 9 -15.36 -16.13 -14.88
CA LEU A 9 -14.10 -16.31 -15.60
C LEU A 9 -14.16 -17.57 -16.47
N VAL A 10 -13.36 -17.61 -17.53
CA VAL A 10 -13.14 -18.84 -18.31
C VAL A 10 -12.32 -19.81 -17.45
N SER A 11 -12.79 -21.05 -17.31
CA SER A 11 -12.10 -22.07 -16.51
C SER A 11 -11.36 -23.09 -17.38
N LYS A 12 -12.08 -23.86 -18.21
CA LYS A 12 -11.49 -24.85 -19.12
C LYS A 12 -12.13 -24.78 -20.49
N ILE A 13 -11.35 -25.11 -21.51
CA ILE A 13 -11.82 -25.33 -22.88
C ILE A 13 -11.45 -26.75 -23.25
N HIS A 14 -12.43 -27.61 -23.55
CA HIS A 14 -12.19 -29.01 -23.91
C HIS A 14 -13.26 -29.50 -24.88
N ASN A 15 -12.86 -30.17 -25.97
CA ASN A 15 -13.77 -30.73 -26.99
C ASN A 15 -14.87 -29.77 -27.49
N ARG A 16 -14.52 -28.50 -27.74
CA ARG A 16 -15.44 -27.41 -28.15
C ARG A 16 -16.42 -26.94 -27.06
N ASP A 17 -16.32 -27.48 -25.84
CA ASP A 17 -17.06 -26.99 -24.68
C ASP A 17 -16.21 -26.02 -23.85
N VAL A 18 -16.88 -25.01 -23.28
CA VAL A 18 -16.27 -24.01 -22.39
C VAL A 18 -16.94 -24.10 -21.03
N THR A 19 -16.13 -24.26 -19.96
CA THR A 19 -16.61 -24.17 -18.59
C THR A 19 -16.32 -22.81 -18.00
N TRP A 20 -17.28 -22.28 -17.24
CA TRP A 20 -17.24 -20.96 -16.64
C TRP A 20 -17.16 -21.09 -15.12
N GLN A 21 -16.27 -20.33 -14.49
CA GLN A 21 -16.11 -20.28 -13.04
C GLN A 21 -16.67 -18.96 -12.51
N ARG A 22 -17.72 -19.02 -11.70
CA ARG A 22 -18.23 -17.86 -10.99
C ARG A 22 -17.30 -17.49 -9.84
N ILE A 23 -17.19 -16.20 -9.57
CA ILE A 23 -16.47 -15.68 -8.41
C ILE A 23 -17.51 -15.44 -7.32
N GLU A 24 -17.50 -16.27 -6.28
CA GLU A 24 -18.56 -16.27 -5.27
C GLU A 24 -18.23 -15.48 -4.00
N SER A 25 -16.94 -15.18 -3.75
CA SER A 25 -16.52 -14.61 -2.46
C SER A 25 -15.36 -13.62 -2.61
N ILE A 26 -15.67 -12.39 -3.03
CA ILE A 26 -14.73 -11.26 -2.87
C ILE A 26 -15.20 -10.43 -1.69
N ASP A 27 -14.29 -10.15 -0.76
CA ASP A 27 -14.49 -9.13 0.26
C ASP A 27 -14.18 -7.76 -0.35
N TYR A 28 -15.18 -7.11 -0.92
CA TYR A 28 -15.03 -5.79 -1.54
C TYR A 28 -14.65 -4.71 -0.53
N GLU A 29 -15.04 -4.89 0.74
CA GLU A 29 -14.83 -3.88 1.76
C GLU A 29 -13.37 -3.88 2.20
N LEU A 30 -12.82 -5.05 2.55
CA LEU A 30 -11.39 -5.17 2.87
C LEU A 30 -10.51 -4.80 1.66
N LEU A 31 -10.91 -5.23 0.46
CA LEU A 31 -10.21 -4.87 -0.77
C LEU A 31 -10.17 -3.36 -0.98
N GLY A 32 -11.33 -2.70 -0.95
CA GLY A 32 -11.46 -1.26 -1.15
C GLY A 32 -10.71 -0.47 -0.07
N TYR A 33 -10.75 -0.94 1.18
CA TYR A 33 -10.01 -0.33 2.28
C TYR A 33 -8.49 -0.45 2.09
N PHE A 34 -7.99 -1.65 1.75
CA PHE A 34 -6.58 -1.87 1.43
C PHE A 34 -6.08 -0.94 0.31
N LEU A 35 -6.85 -0.85 -0.79
CA LEU A 35 -6.52 0.03 -1.92
C LEU A 35 -6.50 1.50 -1.49
N SER A 36 -7.44 1.92 -0.65
CA SER A 36 -7.48 3.28 -0.10
C SER A 36 -6.23 3.59 0.74
N CYS A 37 -5.86 2.69 1.66
CA CYS A 37 -4.62 2.80 2.44
C CYS A 37 -3.38 2.92 1.56
N HIS A 38 -3.28 2.10 0.50
CA HIS A 38 -2.17 2.16 -0.46
C HIS A 38 -2.09 3.53 -1.16
N LEU A 39 -3.23 4.04 -1.65
CA LEU A 39 -3.28 5.34 -2.34
C LEU A 39 -2.92 6.51 -1.40
N ILE A 40 -3.35 6.46 -0.14
CA ILE A 40 -2.99 7.46 0.87
C ILE A 40 -1.47 7.46 1.13
N ILE A 41 -0.87 6.28 1.31
CA ILE A 41 0.59 6.15 1.48
C ILE A 41 1.31 6.70 0.25
N GLU A 42 0.86 6.36 -0.95
CA GLU A 42 1.44 6.87 -2.19
C GLU A 42 1.34 8.39 -2.29
N TYR A 43 0.20 8.98 -1.93
CA TYR A 43 0.04 10.43 -1.91
C TYR A 43 1.04 11.10 -0.97
N TYR A 44 1.16 10.63 0.28
CA TYR A 44 2.12 11.21 1.23
C TYR A 44 3.57 11.01 0.81
N LEU A 45 3.90 9.84 0.24
CA LEU A 45 5.22 9.58 -0.32
C LEU A 45 5.55 10.54 -1.46
N ASP A 46 4.59 10.77 -2.36
CA ASP A 46 4.74 11.69 -3.50
C ASP A 46 5.03 13.11 -3.02
N GLU A 47 4.22 13.62 -2.08
CA GLU A 47 4.41 14.95 -1.52
C GLU A 47 5.73 15.09 -0.77
N TYR A 48 6.13 14.07 -0.02
CA TYR A 48 7.42 14.01 0.67
C TYR A 48 8.61 14.01 -0.30
N LEU A 49 8.57 13.20 -1.35
CA LEU A 49 9.66 13.16 -2.32
C LEU A 49 9.77 14.46 -3.11
N LYS A 50 8.64 15.08 -3.45
CA LYS A 50 8.63 16.41 -4.06
C LYS A 50 9.29 17.45 -3.17
N THR A 51 9.27 17.32 -1.82
CA THR A 51 9.91 18.34 -0.95
C THR A 51 11.42 18.17 -0.94
N LYS A 52 11.90 16.95 -1.20
CA LYS A 52 13.31 16.62 -1.27
C LYS A 52 13.93 16.88 -2.63
N TYR A 53 13.18 16.66 -3.71
CA TYR A 53 13.65 16.82 -5.08
C TYR A 53 12.79 17.88 -5.79
N SER A 54 12.88 19.13 -5.34
CA SER A 54 12.08 20.24 -5.85
C SER A 54 12.39 20.62 -7.30
N GLU A 55 13.58 20.28 -7.79
CA GLU A 55 14.03 20.55 -9.16
C GLU A 55 13.63 19.45 -10.15
N LEU A 56 13.12 18.31 -9.69
CA LEU A 56 12.70 17.21 -10.55
C LEU A 56 11.33 17.51 -11.16
N ASP A 57 11.21 17.34 -12.48
CA ASP A 57 9.89 17.30 -13.13
C ASP A 57 9.20 15.95 -12.84
N TRP A 58 8.38 15.95 -11.79
CA TRP A 58 7.62 14.78 -11.35
C TRP A 58 6.58 14.33 -12.39
N GLY A 59 6.01 15.26 -13.16
CA GLY A 59 5.04 14.94 -14.21
C GLY A 59 5.67 14.24 -15.41
N ALA A 60 6.83 14.74 -15.86
CA ALA A 60 7.58 14.13 -16.96
C ALA A 60 8.25 12.81 -16.55
N SER A 61 8.71 12.68 -15.31
CA SER A 61 9.43 11.48 -14.84
C SER A 61 8.55 10.24 -14.70
N ARG A 62 7.21 10.39 -14.57
CA ARG A 62 6.21 9.30 -14.56
C ARG A 62 6.59 8.12 -13.66
N GLN A 63 7.15 8.41 -12.48
CA GLN A 63 7.67 7.38 -11.60
C GLN A 63 6.56 6.47 -11.07
N THR A 64 6.79 5.18 -11.14
CA THR A 64 5.94 4.16 -10.49
C THR A 64 6.15 4.19 -8.98
N PHE A 65 5.16 3.71 -8.21
CA PHE A 65 5.28 3.57 -6.75
C PHE A 65 6.55 2.82 -6.31
N ALA A 66 6.93 1.75 -7.01
CA ALA A 66 8.15 1.00 -6.71
C ALA A 66 9.44 1.82 -6.90
N GLN A 67 9.48 2.69 -7.92
CA GLN A 67 10.60 3.61 -8.15
C GLN A 67 10.64 4.69 -7.06
N LYS A 68 9.49 5.24 -6.66
CA LYS A 68 9.38 6.20 -5.55
C LYS A 68 9.91 5.61 -4.24
N ILE A 69 9.55 4.36 -3.91
CA ILE A 69 10.10 3.67 -2.72
C ILE A 69 11.63 3.51 -2.83
N SER A 70 12.15 3.24 -4.03
CA SER A 70 13.60 3.10 -4.23
C SER A 70 14.36 4.41 -3.99
N LEU A 71 13.70 5.57 -4.09
CA LEU A 71 14.32 6.84 -3.69
C LEU A 71 14.50 6.93 -2.16
N LEU A 72 13.64 6.28 -1.38
CA LEU A 72 13.76 6.24 0.09
C LEU A 72 14.96 5.44 0.57
N SER A 73 15.49 4.49 -0.21
CA SER A 73 16.63 3.67 0.24
C SER A 73 17.95 4.44 0.32
N LYS A 74 17.99 5.68 -0.17
CA LYS A 74 19.12 6.61 0.05
C LYS A 74 19.13 7.19 1.45
N GLU A 75 18.04 7.03 2.20
CA GLU A 75 17.87 7.56 3.54
C GLU A 75 18.31 6.53 4.58
N HIS A 76 19.02 7.00 5.61
CA HIS A 76 19.41 6.16 6.74
C HIS A 76 18.37 6.27 7.85
N TYR A 77 17.31 5.46 7.74
CA TYR A 77 16.31 5.33 8.79
C TYR A 77 16.82 4.40 9.91
N PRO A 78 16.64 4.75 11.19
CA PRO A 78 16.84 3.79 12.27
C PRO A 78 15.96 2.56 12.05
N ASP A 79 16.49 1.36 12.30
CA ASP A 79 15.79 0.09 12.04
C ASP A 79 14.41 0.02 12.68
N LYS A 80 14.25 0.62 13.88
CA LYS A 80 12.98 0.72 14.61
C LYS A 80 11.87 1.41 13.82
N TYR A 81 12.21 2.42 13.01
CA TYR A 81 11.26 3.26 12.27
C TYR A 81 11.30 3.02 10.76
N ASN A 82 12.12 2.10 10.28
CA ASN A 82 12.27 1.82 8.86
C ASN A 82 11.06 1.05 8.30
N SER A 83 10.09 1.78 7.76
CA SER A 83 8.88 1.23 7.13
C SER A 83 9.09 0.74 5.70
N ILE A 84 10.25 1.00 5.08
CA ILE A 84 10.50 0.69 3.66
C ILE A 84 10.20 -0.78 3.31
N PRO A 85 10.66 -1.79 4.09
CA PRO A 85 10.37 -3.19 3.77
C PRO A 85 8.87 -3.49 3.80
N ALA A 86 8.13 -2.92 4.76
CA ALA A 86 6.69 -3.11 4.88
C ALA A 86 5.91 -2.43 3.75
N ILE A 87 6.31 -1.22 3.32
CA ILE A 87 5.71 -0.54 2.17
C ILE A 87 5.97 -1.31 0.87
N LYS A 88 7.18 -1.86 0.68
CA LYS A 88 7.48 -2.75 -0.47
C LYS A 88 6.58 -3.98 -0.47
N HIS A 89 6.35 -4.57 0.71
CA HIS A 89 5.46 -5.71 0.86
C HIS A 89 4.00 -5.35 0.55
N LEU A 90 3.51 -4.22 1.04
CA LEU A 90 2.17 -3.69 0.70
C LEU A 90 2.00 -3.54 -0.83
N ASN A 91 3.00 -2.99 -1.53
CA ASN A 91 2.97 -2.90 -2.99
C ASN A 91 2.89 -4.29 -3.66
N SER A 92 3.57 -5.29 -3.10
CA SER A 92 3.50 -6.66 -3.62
C SER A 92 2.10 -7.25 -3.51
N ILE A 93 1.39 -6.98 -2.40
CA ILE A 93 -0.01 -7.38 -2.21
C ILE A 93 -0.90 -6.64 -3.21
N ARG A 94 -0.72 -5.32 -3.39
CA ARG A 94 -1.45 -4.54 -4.39
C ARG A 94 -1.28 -5.11 -5.80
N ASN A 95 -0.06 -5.50 -6.17
CA ASN A 95 0.21 -6.13 -7.47
C ASN A 95 -0.52 -7.48 -7.59
N LYS A 96 -0.49 -8.33 -6.56
CA LYS A 96 -1.26 -9.58 -6.55
C LYS A 96 -2.76 -9.33 -6.75
N LEU A 97 -3.33 -8.35 -6.04
CA LEU A 97 -4.73 -7.95 -6.17
C LEU A 97 -5.08 -7.44 -7.57
N SER A 98 -4.16 -6.73 -8.20
CA SER A 98 -4.36 -6.19 -9.56
C SER A 98 -4.32 -7.28 -10.63
N HIS A 99 -3.62 -8.40 -10.38
CA HIS A 99 -3.46 -9.49 -11.34
C HIS A 99 -4.35 -10.70 -11.06
N ASN A 100 -4.84 -10.86 -9.84
CA ASN A 100 -5.64 -12.00 -9.42
C ASN A 100 -6.89 -11.54 -8.64
N ILE A 101 -8.01 -11.50 -9.35
CA ILE A 101 -9.33 -11.13 -8.81
C ILE A 101 -9.82 -12.09 -7.71
N GLN A 102 -9.26 -13.29 -7.61
CA GLN A 102 -9.59 -14.28 -6.58
C GLN A 102 -8.64 -14.24 -5.39
N PHE A 103 -7.60 -13.39 -5.42
CA PHE A 103 -6.69 -13.24 -4.29
C PHE A 103 -7.43 -12.69 -3.09
N LYS A 104 -7.26 -13.35 -1.95
CA LYS A 104 -7.80 -12.92 -0.65
C LYS A 104 -6.62 -12.51 0.23
N ILE A 105 -6.72 -11.34 0.84
CA ILE A 105 -5.75 -10.90 1.85
C ILE A 105 -5.92 -11.81 3.06
N THR A 106 -4.84 -12.47 3.45
CA THR A 106 -4.81 -13.35 4.63
C THR A 106 -3.94 -12.77 5.73
N GLU A 107 -4.07 -13.27 6.96
CA GLU A 107 -3.20 -12.88 8.08
C GLU A 107 -1.70 -13.02 7.75
N PRO A 108 -1.21 -14.11 7.12
CA PRO A 108 0.18 -14.19 6.66
C PRO A 108 0.62 -13.07 5.72
N ASP A 109 -0.28 -12.55 4.89
CA ASP A 109 0.05 -11.42 4.00
C ASP A 109 0.26 -10.12 4.80
N LEU A 110 -0.37 -9.97 5.97
CA LEU A 110 -0.25 -8.76 6.79
C LEU A 110 0.90 -8.83 7.81
N LEU A 111 1.51 -10.01 8.03
CA LEU A 111 2.60 -10.18 9.00
C LEU A 111 3.73 -9.15 8.86
N PRO A 112 4.22 -8.79 7.66
CA PRO A 112 5.28 -7.78 7.55
C PRO A 112 4.87 -6.38 8.01
N LEU A 113 3.58 -6.02 7.90
CA LEU A 113 3.04 -4.76 8.43
C LEU A 113 2.98 -4.84 9.96
N THR A 114 2.46 -5.93 10.50
CA THR A 114 2.41 -6.20 11.95
C THR A 114 3.80 -6.17 12.58
N HIS A 115 4.80 -6.79 11.95
CA HIS A 115 6.18 -6.76 12.44
C HIS A 115 6.78 -5.35 12.46
N TYR A 116 6.46 -4.52 11.48
CA TYR A 116 6.86 -3.11 11.51
C TYR A 116 6.16 -2.36 12.65
N LEU A 117 4.85 -2.60 12.85
CA LEU A 117 4.09 -1.98 13.93
C LEU A 117 4.62 -2.38 15.31
N GLN A 118 4.93 -3.65 15.54
CA GLN A 118 5.53 -4.14 16.79
C GLN A 118 6.85 -3.43 17.12
N LYS A 119 7.67 -3.14 16.10
CA LYS A 119 8.94 -2.41 16.27
C LYS A 119 8.71 -0.93 16.54
N SER A 120 7.87 -0.29 15.73
CA SER A 120 7.67 1.16 15.76
C SER A 120 6.79 1.64 16.93
N CYS A 121 5.85 0.82 17.37
CA CYS A 121 4.85 1.08 18.40
C CYS A 121 5.14 0.28 19.68
N GLU A 122 6.41 0.21 20.08
CA GLU A 122 6.84 -0.54 21.27
C GLU A 122 6.00 -0.19 22.50
N GLY A 123 5.41 -1.20 23.14
CA GLY A 123 4.54 -1.05 24.32
C GLY A 123 3.05 -0.88 24.02
N LEU A 124 2.64 -0.84 22.75
CA LEU A 124 1.23 -0.83 22.35
C LEU A 124 0.77 -2.23 21.92
N GLU A 125 -0.49 -2.55 22.23
CA GLU A 125 -1.12 -3.77 21.72
C GLU A 125 -1.39 -3.60 20.22
N ILE A 126 -0.82 -4.49 19.41
CA ILE A 126 -0.98 -4.45 17.95
C ILE A 126 -2.30 -5.12 17.58
N PRO A 127 -3.14 -4.46 16.77
CA PRO A 127 -4.42 -5.03 16.36
C PRO A 127 -4.24 -6.33 15.58
N LYS A 128 -5.28 -7.16 15.62
CA LYS A 128 -5.35 -8.44 14.90
C LYS A 128 -6.30 -8.40 13.71
N ASP A 129 -7.27 -7.49 13.73
CA ASP A 129 -8.18 -7.31 12.59
C ASP A 129 -7.43 -6.71 11.39
N PRO A 130 -7.61 -7.25 10.17
CA PRO A 130 -6.97 -6.74 8.97
C PRO A 130 -7.15 -5.24 8.71
N LYS A 131 -8.34 -4.69 8.94
CA LYS A 131 -8.60 -3.26 8.71
C LYS A 131 -7.89 -2.42 9.76
N ASP A 132 -7.92 -2.84 11.02
CA ASP A 132 -7.22 -2.13 12.10
C ASP A 132 -5.69 -2.15 11.92
N ILE A 133 -5.12 -3.27 11.42
CA ILE A 133 -3.71 -3.36 11.05
C ILE A 133 -3.39 -2.36 9.93
N LEU A 134 -4.22 -2.31 8.89
CA LEU A 134 -4.04 -1.40 7.75
C LEU A 134 -4.18 0.07 8.17
N ASP A 135 -5.13 0.39 9.06
CA ASP A 135 -5.36 1.74 9.58
C ASP A 135 -4.13 2.24 10.35
N LEU A 136 -3.68 1.46 11.33
CA LEU A 136 -2.55 1.81 12.17
C LEU A 136 -1.25 1.87 11.35
N PHE A 137 -1.04 0.91 10.45
CA PHE A 137 0.11 0.90 9.54
C PHE A 137 0.14 2.16 8.67
N THR A 138 -0.98 2.48 8.03
CA THR A 138 -1.11 3.66 7.16
C THR A 138 -0.85 4.93 7.94
N SER A 139 -1.44 5.06 9.12
CA SER A 139 -1.25 6.21 10.01
C SER A 139 0.21 6.40 10.40
N MET A 140 0.89 5.34 10.86
CA MET A 140 2.29 5.40 11.26
C MET A 140 3.23 5.79 10.10
N VAL A 141 3.00 5.21 8.92
CA VAL A 141 3.78 5.55 7.71
C VAL A 141 3.53 6.99 7.28
N CYS A 142 2.27 7.44 7.26
CA CYS A 142 1.93 8.79 6.81
C CYS A 142 2.41 9.86 7.79
N VAL A 143 2.36 9.62 9.10
CA VAL A 143 2.91 10.53 10.12
C VAL A 143 4.40 10.78 9.88
N TRP A 144 5.15 9.75 9.48
CA TRP A 144 6.56 9.91 9.17
C TRP A 144 6.79 10.86 7.98
N PHE A 145 6.09 10.63 6.86
CA PHE A 145 6.17 11.49 5.68
C PHE A 145 5.67 12.92 5.97
N ALA A 146 4.54 13.05 6.66
CA ALA A 146 3.99 14.34 7.07
C ALA A 146 4.94 15.13 7.98
N SER A 147 5.62 14.44 8.90
CA SER A 147 6.66 15.04 9.76
C SER A 147 7.84 15.53 8.93
N GLY A 148 8.27 14.74 7.95
CA GLY A 148 9.31 15.12 7.00
C GLY A 148 8.93 16.35 6.18
N ILE A 149 7.74 16.36 5.58
CA ILE A 149 7.19 17.50 4.83
C ILE A 149 7.17 18.76 5.72
N SER A 150 6.60 18.64 6.92
CA SER A 150 6.48 19.75 7.88
C SER A 150 7.83 20.26 8.37
N SER A 151 8.83 19.39 8.49
CA SER A 151 10.20 19.79 8.82
C SER A 151 10.84 20.56 7.67
N THR A 152 10.76 20.05 6.44
CA THR A 152 11.33 20.72 5.26
C THR A 152 10.66 22.07 5.01
N ALA A 153 9.34 22.17 5.11
CA ALA A 153 8.61 23.42 4.92
C ALA A 153 8.96 24.51 5.96
N ARG A 154 9.40 24.13 7.17
CA ARG A 154 9.84 25.08 8.19
C ARG A 154 11.26 25.59 7.96
N HIS A 155 12.16 24.75 7.45
CA HIS A 155 13.58 25.09 7.28
C HIS A 155 13.92 25.65 5.90
N ASN A 156 13.13 25.30 4.89
CA ASN A 156 13.28 25.78 3.52
C ASN A 156 12.05 26.60 3.15
N LYS A 157 12.22 27.71 2.40
CA LYS A 157 11.10 28.41 1.75
C LYS A 157 10.56 27.56 0.60
N VAL A 158 9.92 26.44 0.93
CA VAL A 158 9.22 25.61 -0.07
C VAL A 158 7.90 26.32 -0.40
N THR A 159 7.83 26.88 -1.59
CA THR A 159 6.60 27.49 -2.13
C THR A 159 6.20 26.64 -3.34
N ARG A 160 4.97 26.13 -3.36
CA ARG A 160 4.41 25.35 -4.47
C ARG A 160 3.09 25.95 -4.90
#